data_AF-X0VQF1-F1
#
_entry.id   AF-X0VQF1-F1
#
_cell.length_a   1.000
_cell.length_b   1.000
_cell.length_c   1.000
_cell.angle_alpha   90.00
_cell.angle_beta   90.00
_cell.angle_gamma   90.00
#
_symmetry.space_group_name_H-M   'P 1'
#
loop_
_entity.id
_entity.type
_entity.pdbx_description
1 polymer ?
#
loop_
_entity_poly.entity_id
_entity_poly.type
_entity_poly.pdbx_seq_one_letter_code
_entity_poly.pdbx_strand_id
1 'polypeptide(L)'
;AEGCKPIVEAVNGDGTVKFVEPNTIADSIAVGIPRNRLMAVRDIKESKGFGMAVSDKEILEGIKYLGTKQGIFAEPAGSTAFAGMVKALKEGKISKKDKIVVLVTGNGLKDVESAKKAGGEALVIDPNLEAVKETMN
;
A
#
# COMPACT_ATOMS: atom_id res chain seq x y z
N ALA A 1 -5.19 0.54 -5.58
CA ALA A 1 -4.88 -0.91 -5.63
C ALA A 1 -5.22 -1.44 -7.01
N GLU A 2 -4.68 -2.59 -7.44
CA GLU A 2 -4.93 -3.15 -8.78
C GLU A 2 -6.39 -3.42 -9.08
N GLY A 3 -7.15 -3.93 -8.12
CA GLY A 3 -8.59 -4.17 -8.30
C GLY A 3 -9.48 -2.94 -8.01
N CYS A 4 -8.91 -1.76 -7.80
CA CYS A 4 -9.64 -0.49 -7.81
C CYS A 4 -8.70 0.65 -8.22
N LYS A 5 -8.59 0.89 -9.53
CA LYS A 5 -7.60 1.81 -10.13
C LYS A 5 -8.16 2.80 -11.18
N PRO A 6 -9.39 3.32 -11.04
CA PRO A 6 -10.01 4.14 -12.08
C PRO A 6 -9.25 5.46 -12.34
N ILE A 7 -8.57 6.01 -11.32
CA ILE A 7 -7.72 7.21 -11.47
C ILE A 7 -6.41 6.88 -12.19
N VAL A 8 -5.78 5.74 -11.89
CA VAL A 8 -4.52 5.32 -12.53
C VAL A 8 -4.73 5.13 -14.02
N GLU A 9 -5.83 4.46 -14.40
CA GLU A 9 -6.19 4.25 -15.81
C GLU A 9 -6.45 5.58 -16.52
N ALA A 10 -7.18 6.50 -15.89
CA ALA A 10 -7.45 7.81 -16.47
C ALA A 10 -6.19 8.66 -16.64
N VAL A 11 -5.30 8.70 -15.63
CA VAL A 11 -4.03 9.45 -15.70
C VAL A 11 -3.15 8.95 -16.84
N ASN A 12 -3.04 7.62 -16.98
CA ASN A 12 -2.20 6.99 -18.00
C ASN A 12 -2.87 6.92 -19.39
N GLY A 13 -4.14 7.30 -19.48
CA GLY A 13 -4.93 7.32 -20.72
C GLY A 13 -5.45 8.71 -21.09
N ASP A 14 -6.65 8.74 -21.64
CA ASP A 14 -7.31 9.95 -22.18
C ASP A 14 -7.80 10.94 -21.09
N GLY A 15 -7.68 10.58 -19.81
CA GLY A 15 -8.18 11.38 -18.68
C GLY A 15 -9.61 11.04 -18.27
N THR A 16 -10.30 10.14 -18.98
CA THR A 16 -11.66 9.73 -18.65
C THR A 16 -11.67 8.73 -17.51
N VAL A 17 -12.39 9.04 -16.43
CA VAL A 17 -12.53 8.14 -15.28
C VAL A 17 -13.81 7.32 -15.44
N LYS A 18 -13.64 6.01 -15.65
CA LYS A 18 -14.75 5.05 -15.76
C LYS A 18 -15.03 4.40 -14.41
N PHE A 19 -16.28 3.99 -14.20
CA PHE A 19 -16.62 3.17 -13.05
C PHE A 19 -15.89 1.82 -13.15
N VAL A 20 -15.40 1.35 -12.01
CA VAL A 20 -14.89 -0.01 -11.83
C VAL A 20 -15.55 -0.62 -10.60
N GLU A 21 -15.83 -1.92 -10.64
CA GLU A 21 -16.26 -2.64 -9.45
C GLU A 21 -15.05 -2.81 -8.51
N PRO A 22 -15.08 -2.26 -7.28
CA PRO A 22 -13.92 -2.33 -6.39
C PRO A 22 -13.68 -3.74 -5.87
N ASN A 23 -12.43 -4.21 -5.98
CA ASN A 23 -12.01 -5.49 -5.46
C ASN A 23 -10.58 -5.38 -4.87
N THR A 24 -10.47 -5.06 -3.58
CA THR A 24 -9.18 -4.94 -2.90
C THR A 24 -9.38 -5.02 -1.39
N ILE A 25 -8.37 -5.49 -0.67
CA ILE A 25 -8.32 -5.42 0.80
C ILE A 25 -8.21 -3.97 1.33
N ALA A 26 -7.82 -3.01 0.50
CA ALA A 26 -7.66 -1.62 0.89
C ALA A 26 -8.99 -0.85 0.81
N ASP A 27 -9.87 -1.12 1.76
CA ASP A 27 -11.25 -0.64 1.83
C ASP A 27 -11.41 0.88 1.63
N SER A 28 -10.53 1.67 2.23
CA SER A 28 -10.60 3.13 2.25
C SER A 28 -10.30 3.76 0.89
N ILE A 29 -9.74 2.98 -0.04
CA ILE A 29 -9.51 3.37 -1.44
C ILE A 29 -10.27 2.47 -2.43
N ALA A 30 -11.17 1.61 -1.95
CA ALA A 30 -12.04 0.75 -2.76
C ALA A 30 -13.25 1.55 -3.30
N VAL A 31 -12.98 2.61 -4.07
CA VAL A 31 -14.00 3.55 -4.55
C VAL A 31 -14.10 3.50 -6.08
N GLY A 32 -15.17 2.88 -6.59
CA GLY A 32 -15.35 2.61 -8.02
C GLY A 32 -15.45 3.86 -8.89
N ILE A 33 -16.04 4.94 -8.35
CA ILE A 33 -16.05 6.27 -8.99
C ILE A 33 -15.75 7.37 -7.96
N PRO A 34 -14.47 7.81 -7.84
CA PRO A 34 -14.12 8.81 -6.83
C PRO A 34 -14.83 10.15 -7.06
N ARG A 35 -15.23 10.80 -5.96
CA ARG A 35 -15.96 12.08 -6.02
C ARG A 35 -15.15 13.17 -6.74
N ASN A 36 -13.90 13.37 -6.32
CA ASN A 36 -13.01 14.41 -6.86
C ASN A 36 -12.11 13.91 -7.99
N ARG A 37 -12.57 12.90 -8.75
CA ARG A 37 -11.75 12.21 -9.77
C ARG A 37 -11.17 13.13 -10.85
N LEU A 38 -11.94 14.11 -11.31
CA LEU A 38 -11.49 15.05 -12.35
C LEU A 38 -10.38 15.97 -11.84
N MET A 39 -10.49 16.43 -10.59
CA MET A 39 -9.43 17.23 -9.94
C MET A 39 -8.16 16.39 -9.78
N ALA A 40 -8.27 15.16 -9.30
CA ALA A 40 -7.13 14.27 -9.13
C ALA A 40 -6.38 14.02 -10.46
N VAL A 41 -7.12 13.70 -11.54
CA VAL A 41 -6.51 13.49 -12.87
C VAL A 41 -5.82 14.76 -13.38
N ARG A 42 -6.48 15.91 -13.25
CA ARG A 42 -5.92 17.21 -13.65
C ARG A 42 -4.63 17.50 -12.88
N ASP A 43 -4.67 17.47 -11.55
CA ASP A 43 -3.56 17.90 -10.70
C ASP A 43 -2.34 16.96 -10.86
N ILE A 44 -2.57 15.66 -11.09
CA ILE A 44 -1.50 14.70 -11.41
C ILE A 44 -0.86 15.02 -12.77
N LYS A 45 -1.67 15.32 -13.80
CA LYS A 45 -1.14 15.66 -15.14
C LYS A 45 -0.40 17.00 -15.14
N GLU A 46 -0.94 18.02 -14.47
CA GLU A 46 -0.31 19.36 -14.36
C GLU A 46 1.01 19.32 -13.61
N SER A 47 1.13 18.49 -12.56
CA SER A 47 2.38 18.25 -11.85
C SER A 47 3.37 17.35 -12.60
N LYS A 48 3.03 16.89 -13.82
CA LYS A 48 3.81 15.92 -14.62
C LYS A 48 4.05 14.60 -13.87
N GLY A 49 3.13 14.24 -12.97
CA GLY A 49 3.14 12.99 -12.24
C GLY A 49 2.60 11.81 -13.06
N PHE A 50 2.52 10.65 -12.42
CA PHE A 50 1.98 9.43 -13.00
C PHE A 50 1.13 8.66 -12.00
N GLY A 51 0.26 7.79 -12.52
CA GLY A 51 -0.51 6.84 -11.71
C GLY A 51 0.14 5.46 -11.73
N MET A 52 0.18 4.79 -10.58
CA MET A 52 0.65 3.42 -10.45
C MET A 52 -0.32 2.60 -9.60
N ALA A 53 -0.57 1.36 -10.01
CA ALA A 53 -1.35 0.39 -9.25
C ALA A 53 -0.43 -0.67 -8.64
N VAL A 54 -0.79 -1.10 -7.44
CA VAL A 54 -0.12 -2.18 -6.69
C VAL A 54 -1.14 -3.23 -6.28
N SER A 55 -0.71 -4.48 -6.29
CA SER A 55 -1.50 -5.64 -5.87
C SER A 55 -1.74 -5.64 -4.36
N ASP A 56 -2.77 -6.35 -3.91
CA ASP A 56 -3.03 -6.55 -2.48
C ASP A 56 -1.87 -7.25 -1.77
N LYS A 57 -1.13 -8.11 -2.49
CA LYS A 57 0.09 -8.73 -1.98
C LYS A 57 1.17 -7.68 -1.70
N GLU A 58 1.43 -6.77 -2.64
CA GLU A 58 2.39 -5.67 -2.46
C GLU A 58 1.95 -4.72 -1.33
N ILE A 59 0.65 -4.51 -1.15
CA ILE A 59 0.09 -3.72 -0.05
C ILE A 59 0.41 -4.39 1.31
N LEU A 60 0.19 -5.70 1.45
CA LEU A 60 0.53 -6.46 2.67
C LEU A 60 2.05 -6.47 2.93
N GLU A 61 2.87 -6.64 1.89
CA GLU A 61 4.33 -6.51 2.00
C GLU A 61 4.73 -5.11 2.49
N GLY A 62 4.02 -4.07 2.03
CA GLY A 62 4.18 -2.69 2.51
C GLY A 62 3.86 -2.53 3.99
N ILE A 63 2.75 -3.11 4.48
CA ILE A 63 2.40 -3.11 5.92
C ILE A 63 3.53 -3.76 6.72
N LYS A 64 3.96 -4.96 6.30
CA LYS A 64 5.02 -5.71 6.98
C LYS A 64 6.32 -4.92 7.04
N TYR A 65 6.73 -4.31 5.93
CA TYR A 65 7.97 -3.55 5.87
C TYR A 65 7.92 -2.31 6.76
N LEU A 66 6.85 -1.51 6.65
CA LEU A 66 6.66 -0.32 7.47
C LEU A 66 6.69 -0.65 8.97
N GLY A 67 5.99 -1.71 9.38
CA GLY A 67 5.97 -2.15 10.77
C GLY A 67 7.34 -2.65 11.26
N THR A 68 7.97 -3.56 10.52
CA THR A 68 9.18 -4.26 10.98
C THR A 68 10.49 -3.50 10.76
N LYS A 69 10.54 -2.57 9.80
CA LYS A 69 11.77 -1.84 9.43
C LYS A 69 11.73 -0.36 9.78
N GLN A 70 10.55 0.24 9.90
CA GLN A 70 10.40 1.68 10.15
C GLN A 70 9.64 1.99 11.44
N GLY A 71 9.03 0.99 12.10
CA GLY A 71 8.20 1.21 13.28
C GLY A 71 6.90 1.97 12.98
N ILE A 72 6.45 1.96 11.72
CA ILE A 72 5.23 2.65 11.28
C ILE A 72 4.10 1.63 11.16
N PHE A 73 3.06 1.80 11.97
CA PHE A 73 1.90 0.91 11.96
C PHE A 73 0.80 1.43 11.02
N ALA A 74 0.80 0.96 9.77
CA ALA A 74 -0.11 1.39 8.71
C ALA A 74 -1.23 0.37 8.42
N GLU A 75 -2.42 0.88 8.07
CA GLU A 75 -3.48 0.06 7.48
C GLU A 75 -3.23 -0.18 5.96
N PRO A 76 -3.98 -1.06 5.27
CA PRO A 76 -3.79 -1.33 3.84
C PRO A 76 -3.81 -0.09 2.91
N ALA A 77 -4.78 0.81 3.08
CA ALA A 77 -4.81 2.05 2.29
C ALA A 77 -3.59 2.95 2.59
N GLY A 78 -3.21 3.05 3.86
CA GLY A 78 -2.04 3.80 4.31
C GLY A 78 -0.70 3.24 3.82
N SER A 79 -0.60 1.92 3.59
CA SER A 79 0.61 1.30 3.06
C SER A 79 0.70 1.34 1.52
N THR A 80 -0.41 1.61 0.83
CA THR A 80 -0.48 1.56 -0.64
C THR A 80 0.50 2.53 -1.31
N ALA A 81 0.67 3.73 -0.77
CA ALA A 81 1.63 4.72 -1.30
C ALA A 81 3.09 4.24 -1.15
N PHE A 82 3.41 3.59 -0.03
CA PHE A 82 4.73 2.99 0.19
C PHE A 82 5.00 1.85 -0.79
N ALA A 83 4.04 0.94 -0.97
CA ALA A 83 4.13 -0.13 -1.96
C ALA A 83 4.33 0.43 -3.38
N GLY A 84 3.60 1.49 -3.73
CA GLY A 84 3.74 2.20 -5.01
C GLY A 84 5.13 2.80 -5.20
N MET A 85 5.70 3.43 -4.18
CA MET A 85 7.08 3.93 -4.21
C MET A 85 8.09 2.79 -4.42
N VAL A 86 7.96 1.67 -3.70
CA VAL A 86 8.86 0.51 -3.86
C VAL A 86 8.80 -0.03 -5.30
N LYS A 87 7.60 -0.15 -5.87
CA LYS A 87 7.41 -0.59 -7.26
C LYS A 87 7.97 0.42 -8.27
N ALA A 88 7.70 1.71 -8.08
CA ALA A 88 8.25 2.79 -8.91
C ALA A 88 9.79 2.80 -8.91
N LEU A 89 10.41 2.53 -7.77
CA LEU A 89 11.87 2.41 -7.68
C LEU A 89 12.38 1.19 -8.44
N LYS A 90 11.71 0.03 -8.32
CA LYS A 90 12.06 -1.19 -9.06
C LYS A 90 11.91 -1.01 -10.58
N GLU A 91 10.90 -0.27 -11.03
CA GLU A 91 10.64 0.02 -12.44
C GLU A 91 11.46 1.21 -12.99
N GLY A 92 12.33 1.81 -12.18
CA GLY A 92 13.17 2.94 -12.60
C GLY A 92 12.41 4.24 -12.88
N LYS A 93 11.17 4.37 -12.38
CA LYS A 93 10.35 5.59 -12.50
C LYS A 93 10.80 6.71 -11.55
N ILE A 94 11.46 6.32 -10.46
CA ILE A 94 12.10 7.21 -9.48
C ILE A 94 13.51 6.70 -9.17
N SER A 95 14.36 7.57 -8.64
CA SER A 95 15.77 7.31 -8.33
C SER A 95 16.01 7.21 -6.83
N LYS A 96 17.02 6.42 -6.43
CA LYS A 96 17.53 6.39 -5.04
C LYS A 96 18.07 7.74 -4.56
N LYS A 97 18.35 8.67 -5.48
CA LYS A 97 18.82 10.03 -5.17
C LYS A 97 17.67 11.01 -4.93
N ASP A 98 16.44 10.63 -5.26
CA ASP A 98 15.28 11.51 -5.10
C ASP A 98 14.93 11.67 -3.62
N LYS A 99 14.49 12.88 -3.25
CA LYS A 99 13.88 13.12 -1.94
C LYS A 99 12.39 12.83 -2.06
N ILE A 100 11.94 11.77 -1.41
CA ILE A 100 10.58 11.26 -1.53
C ILE A 100 9.85 11.43 -0.20
N VAL A 101 8.62 11.92 -0.27
CA VAL A 101 7.68 11.92 0.87
C VAL A 101 6.58 10.91 0.57
N VAL A 102 6.37 9.96 1.49
CA VAL A 102 5.28 8.98 1.42
C VAL A 102 4.23 9.35 2.47
N LEU A 103 3.00 9.54 2.04
CA LEU A 103 1.88 9.85 2.93
C LEU A 103 1.24 8.55 3.43
N VAL A 104 1.41 8.27 4.73
CA VAL A 104 0.72 7.17 5.42
C VAL A 104 -0.54 7.73 6.07
N THR A 105 -1.66 7.61 5.38
CA THR A 105 -2.91 8.31 5.72
C THR A 105 -3.75 7.62 6.78
N GLY A 106 -3.47 6.35 7.09
CA GLY A 106 -4.28 5.51 7.98
C GLY A 106 -3.41 4.67 8.91
N ASN A 107 -3.86 4.56 10.17
CA ASN A 107 -3.18 3.83 11.23
C ASN A 107 -3.67 2.38 11.27
N GLY A 108 -2.75 1.44 11.47
CA GLY A 108 -3.02 0.00 11.52
C GLY A 108 -4.01 -0.44 12.61
N LEU A 109 -4.26 0.39 13.64
CA LEU A 109 -5.29 0.13 14.67
C LEU A 109 -6.71 0.07 14.09
N LYS A 110 -6.93 0.62 12.90
CA LYS A 110 -8.22 0.51 12.18
C LYS A 110 -8.46 -0.88 11.58
N ASP A 111 -7.38 -1.59 11.23
CA ASP A 111 -7.45 -2.91 10.59
C ASP A 111 -6.33 -3.82 11.11
N VAL A 112 -6.56 -4.34 12.31
CA VAL A 112 -5.61 -5.24 12.99
C VAL A 112 -5.54 -6.60 12.29
N GLU A 113 -6.59 -7.01 11.57
CA GLU A 113 -6.61 -8.31 10.88
C GLU A 113 -5.67 -8.31 9.67
N SER A 114 -5.64 -7.24 8.87
CA SER A 114 -4.63 -7.09 7.81
C SER A 114 -3.21 -7.02 8.38
N ALA A 115 -3.03 -6.37 9.53
CA ALA A 115 -1.75 -6.34 10.22
C ALA A 115 -1.28 -7.74 10.65
N LYS A 116 -2.16 -8.55 11.25
CA LYS A 116 -1.86 -9.96 11.59
C LYS A 116 -1.51 -10.77 10.35
N LYS A 117 -2.30 -10.62 9.27
CA LYS A 117 -2.04 -11.29 7.99
C LYS A 117 -0.68 -10.92 7.40
N ALA A 118 -0.26 -9.66 7.52
CA ALA A 118 1.05 -9.20 7.06
C ALA A 118 2.20 -9.64 7.99
N GLY A 119 1.98 -9.66 9.30
CA GLY A 119 2.96 -10.02 10.32
C GLY A 119 3.28 -11.52 10.35
N GLY A 120 2.31 -12.36 10.01
CA GLY A 120 2.38 -13.81 10.21
C GLY A 120 1.98 -14.20 11.64
N GLU A 121 1.96 -15.50 11.89
CA GLU A 121 1.62 -16.03 13.21
C GLU A 121 2.82 -15.98 14.15
N ALA A 122 2.52 -15.80 15.44
CA ALA A 122 3.52 -15.96 16.48
C ALA A 122 3.93 -17.43 16.59
N LEU A 123 5.21 -17.69 16.81
CA LEU A 123 5.69 -19.03 17.11
C LEU A 123 5.12 -19.48 18.47
N VAL A 124 4.43 -20.62 18.47
CA VAL A 124 3.88 -21.25 19.67
C VAL A 124 4.88 -22.29 20.16
N ILE A 125 5.30 -22.15 21.42
CA ILE A 125 6.34 -22.98 22.05
C ILE A 125 5.86 -23.47 23.42
N ASP A 126 6.48 -24.53 23.93
CA ASP A 126 6.24 -24.98 25.30
C ASP A 126 6.64 -23.92 26.34
N PRO A 127 5.99 -23.83 27.50
CA PRO A 127 6.24 -22.80 28.52
C PRO A 127 7.50 -23.12 29.35
N ASN A 128 8.63 -23.39 28.69
CA ASN A 128 9.91 -23.67 29.32
C ASN A 128 11.08 -22.94 28.62
N LEU A 129 12.18 -22.76 29.36
CA LEU A 129 13.32 -21.99 28.88
C LEU A 129 14.05 -22.62 27.68
N GLU A 130 14.05 -23.96 27.57
CA GLU A 130 14.74 -24.64 26.48
C GLU A 130 14.03 -24.40 25.15
N ALA A 131 12.70 -24.48 25.11
CA ALA A 131 11.91 -24.17 23.91
C ALA A 131 12.12 -22.72 23.42
N VAL A 132 12.31 -21.76 24.34
CA VAL A 132 12.67 -20.37 23.99
C VAL A 132 14.04 -20.32 23.32
N LYS A 133 15.05 -20.96 23.91
CA LYS A 133 16.43 -20.95 23.37
C LYS A 133 16.50 -21.59 21.98
N GLU A 134 15.81 -22.70 21.77
CA GLU A 134 15.75 -23.39 20.47
C GLU A 134 15.11 -22.53 19.38
N THR A 135 14.12 -21.71 19.72
CA THR A 135 13.36 -20.89 18.77
C THR A 135 14.07 -19.59 18.39
N MET A 136 14.94 -19.07 19.26
CA MET A 136 15.65 -17.81 19.05
C MET A 136 16.99 -17.96 18.30
N ASN A 137 17.49 -19.19 18.12
CA ASN A 137 18.72 -19.52 17.40
C ASN A 137 18.47 -19.80 15.91
#